data_AF-A0A6A2YFW6-F1
#
_entry.id   AF-A0A6A2YFW6-F1
#
_cell.length_a   1.000
_cell.length_b   1.000
_cell.length_c   1.000
_cell.angle_alpha   90.00
_cell.angle_beta   90.00
_cell.angle_gamma   90.00
#
_symmetry.space_group_name_H-M   'P 1'
#
loop_
_entity.id
_entity.type
_entity.pdbx_description
1 polymer ?
#
loop_
_entity_poly.entity_id
_entity_poly.type
_entity_poly.pdbx_seq_one_letter_code
_entity_poly.pdbx_strand_id
1 'polypeptide(L)'
;MVGQSSECLLETEGTSQVEKAKLLAWLESYEMQDWISCVGGTSQDAMTSHIIVAAALVIWYPSLVKASLAALVVQPLVKLVMAMNEKYSSTAAELLAEGMESTWKACIGTEIPRLIGDIFFQIECVSSQSANSAGENPAVPASILETLVVTLLPSLAMADILGFLTVIENQIWSTASDSLVHLVSLATLIRVVRGSPRSLVQYLDKVVKFILQTMDPGNSVMRKTCHQRAMTTLREVIRVFPMVTMNESSTKLAFGDAIGEINNASIRVYDMQSVTKIKVLDASGPPGLPSFLLGEPEMSVTTVISALSFSPDGEGLVAFSEHGLMIRWWSLGTVWWEKLSRNLVPVQCTKVIFVPPGDGFSPRTSRTSIMGSVLGYSTEANSPESAAKSYSDGLKLLIHSLDLSYLLQWVGKRKLPSNSNSDFNVPTDAFVCSRIDVDKVLA
;
A
#
# COMPACT_ATOMS: atom_id res chain seq x y z
N MET A 1 23.50 21.73 53.30
CA MET A 1 22.86 22.52 52.22
C MET A 1 21.99 21.57 51.42
N VAL A 2 20.70 21.59 51.74
CA VAL A 2 19.64 20.96 50.95
C VAL A 2 19.09 22.07 50.06
N GLY A 3 18.86 21.79 48.78
CA GLY A 3 18.09 22.71 47.93
C GLY A 3 18.37 22.57 46.44
N GLN A 4 17.27 22.40 45.69
CA GLN A 4 17.09 22.71 44.27
C GLN A 4 17.58 21.67 43.23
N SER A 5 16.76 20.64 43.02
CA SER A 5 16.68 19.97 41.71
C SER A 5 15.33 19.28 41.45
N SER A 6 14.24 19.75 42.08
CA SER A 6 12.90 19.16 41.92
C SER A 6 11.79 20.15 41.50
N GLU A 7 12.05 21.47 41.52
CA GLU A 7 11.04 22.48 41.16
C GLU A 7 10.98 22.77 39.65
N CYS A 8 12.07 22.58 38.90
CA CYS A 8 12.13 22.91 37.47
C CYS A 8 11.34 21.94 36.57
N LEU A 9 11.19 20.67 36.96
CA LEU A 9 10.40 19.68 36.21
C LEU A 9 8.88 19.88 36.38
N LEU A 10 8.43 20.37 37.54
CA LEU A 10 7.01 20.58 37.83
C LEU A 10 6.47 21.90 37.22
N GLU A 11 7.30 22.94 37.14
CA GLU A 11 6.90 24.22 36.51
C GLU A 11 6.68 24.09 35.00
N THR A 12 7.47 23.27 34.31
CA THR A 12 7.37 23.06 32.85
C THR A 12 6.11 22.28 32.46
N GLU A 13 5.69 21.34 33.32
CA GLU A 13 4.48 20.54 33.12
C GLU A 13 3.20 21.32 33.53
N GLY A 14 3.27 22.10 34.63
CA GLY A 14 2.19 22.97 35.08
C GLY A 14 1.91 24.15 34.14
N THR A 15 2.94 24.76 33.55
CA THR A 15 2.76 25.80 32.50
C THR A 15 2.13 25.22 31.24
N SER A 16 2.56 24.03 30.80
CA SER A 16 1.93 23.31 29.67
C SER A 16 0.44 23.01 29.91
N GLN A 17 0.04 22.65 31.12
CA GLN A 17 -1.36 22.34 31.44
C GLN A 17 -2.25 23.58 31.48
N VAL A 18 -1.79 24.70 32.05
CA VAL A 18 -2.51 25.99 32.04
C VAL A 18 -2.68 26.49 30.60
N GLU A 19 -1.66 26.31 29.76
CA GLU A 19 -1.74 26.68 28.35
C GLU A 19 -2.73 25.84 27.56
N LYS A 20 -2.76 24.52 27.78
CA LYS A 20 -3.78 23.64 27.20
C LYS A 20 -5.19 24.06 27.62
N ALA A 21 -5.38 24.43 28.88
CA ALA A 21 -6.67 24.92 29.38
C ALA A 21 -7.11 26.22 28.68
N LYS A 22 -6.18 27.16 28.43
CA LYS A 22 -6.47 28.39 27.66
C LYS A 22 -6.86 28.08 26.21
N LEU A 23 -6.16 27.14 25.57
CA LEU A 23 -6.49 26.72 24.21
C LEU A 23 -7.86 26.04 24.13
N LEU A 24 -8.18 25.16 25.09
CA LEU A 24 -9.50 24.55 25.21
C LEU A 24 -10.59 25.59 25.42
N ALA A 25 -10.38 26.53 26.34
CA ALA A 25 -11.32 27.63 26.59
C ALA A 25 -11.57 28.47 25.34
N TRP A 26 -10.54 28.71 24.52
CA TRP A 26 -10.71 29.40 23.24
C TRP A 26 -11.51 28.56 22.22
N LEU A 27 -11.20 27.27 22.06
CA LEU A 27 -11.97 26.38 21.17
C LEU A 27 -13.45 26.29 21.57
N GLU A 28 -13.74 26.35 22.87
CA GLU A 28 -15.10 26.30 23.42
C GLU A 28 -15.78 27.68 23.52
N SER A 29 -15.05 28.77 23.27
CA SER A 29 -15.57 30.13 23.34
C SER A 29 -16.55 30.45 22.19
N TYR A 30 -17.48 31.36 22.45
CA TYR A 30 -18.51 31.80 21.50
C TYR A 30 -18.80 33.31 21.59
N GLU A 31 -17.81 34.11 22.01
CA GLU A 31 -17.97 35.45 22.61
C GLU A 31 -18.39 36.62 21.68
N MET A 32 -18.82 36.39 20.44
CA MET A 32 -19.33 37.49 19.59
C MET A 32 -20.75 37.20 19.08
N GLN A 33 -21.74 37.44 19.97
CA GLN A 33 -23.16 37.39 19.62
C GLN A 33 -23.53 38.32 18.46
N ASP A 34 -22.83 39.44 18.30
CA ASP A 34 -23.06 40.39 17.20
C ASP A 34 -22.83 39.73 15.84
N TRP A 35 -21.70 39.04 15.63
CA TRP A 35 -21.40 38.38 14.36
C TRP A 35 -22.26 37.15 14.10
N ILE A 36 -22.52 36.35 15.15
CA ILE A 36 -23.41 35.18 15.05
C ILE A 36 -24.80 35.62 14.56
N SER A 37 -25.31 36.76 15.06
CA SER A 37 -26.59 37.33 14.62
C SER A 37 -26.54 37.85 13.17
N CYS A 38 -25.43 38.48 12.75
CA CYS A 38 -25.27 39.02 11.39
C CYS A 38 -25.21 37.92 10.31
N VAL A 39 -24.66 36.76 10.64
CA VAL A 39 -24.54 35.62 9.69
C VAL A 39 -25.70 34.63 9.84
N GLY A 40 -26.60 34.85 10.82
CA GLY A 40 -27.71 33.93 11.12
C GLY A 40 -27.26 32.58 11.68
N GLY A 41 -26.10 32.54 12.34
CA GLY A 41 -25.53 31.34 12.94
C GLY A 41 -26.02 31.08 14.37
N THR A 42 -25.61 29.95 14.92
CA THR A 42 -25.81 29.54 16.31
C THR A 42 -24.48 29.60 17.09
N SER A 43 -24.53 29.48 18.43
CA SER A 43 -23.31 29.33 19.23
C SER A 43 -22.50 28.07 18.84
N GLN A 44 -23.19 27.00 18.44
CA GLN A 44 -22.56 25.78 17.94
C GLN A 44 -21.83 26.00 16.61
N ASP A 45 -22.38 26.84 15.72
CA ASP A 45 -21.72 27.23 14.47
C ASP A 45 -20.42 28.02 14.76
N ALA A 46 -20.41 28.88 15.79
CA ALA A 46 -19.22 29.60 16.22
C ALA A 46 -18.12 28.67 16.77
N MET A 47 -18.48 27.76 17.68
CA MET A 47 -17.54 26.75 18.21
C MET A 47 -16.99 25.84 17.09
N THR A 48 -17.85 25.43 16.17
CA THR A 48 -17.44 24.62 15.01
C THR A 48 -16.46 25.39 14.12
N SER A 49 -16.70 26.68 13.92
CA SER A 49 -15.79 27.55 13.16
C SER A 49 -14.41 27.67 13.83
N HIS A 50 -14.34 27.76 15.17
CA HIS A 50 -13.07 27.71 15.89
C HIS A 50 -12.31 26.40 15.65
N ILE A 51 -13.00 25.25 15.67
CA ILE A 51 -12.38 23.94 15.39
C ILE A 51 -11.82 23.91 13.96
N ILE A 52 -12.59 24.36 12.96
CA ILE A 52 -12.17 24.40 11.56
C ILE A 52 -10.95 25.33 11.36
N VAL A 53 -10.99 26.53 11.92
CA VAL A 53 -9.88 27.50 11.85
C VAL A 53 -8.65 26.95 12.57
N ALA A 54 -8.81 26.36 13.75
CA ALA A 54 -7.71 25.77 14.48
C ALA A 54 -7.05 24.62 13.70
N ALA A 55 -7.85 23.76 13.08
CA ALA A 55 -7.35 22.68 12.23
C ALA A 55 -6.57 23.24 11.03
N ALA A 56 -7.10 24.24 10.33
CA ALA A 56 -6.42 24.91 9.23
C ALA A 56 -5.08 25.54 9.66
N LEU A 57 -5.05 26.21 10.81
CA LEU A 57 -3.81 26.81 11.34
C LEU A 57 -2.76 25.77 11.69
N VAL A 58 -3.17 24.64 12.29
CA VAL A 58 -2.27 23.54 12.61
C VAL A 58 -1.65 22.93 11.35
N ILE A 59 -2.42 22.78 10.28
CA ILE A 59 -1.94 22.16 9.03
C ILE A 59 -1.05 23.12 8.25
N TRP A 60 -1.51 24.36 8.03
CA TRP A 60 -0.84 25.29 7.10
C TRP A 60 0.19 26.18 7.77
N TYR A 61 0.09 26.40 9.09
CA TYR A 61 0.99 27.27 9.85
C TYR A 61 1.49 26.60 11.15
N PRO A 62 2.04 25.37 11.09
CA PRO A 62 2.45 24.61 12.28
C PRO A 62 3.51 25.35 13.12
N SER A 63 4.32 26.21 12.52
CA SER A 63 5.33 27.02 13.21
C SER A 63 4.77 28.21 13.99
N LEU A 64 3.54 28.63 13.69
CA LEU A 64 2.88 29.77 14.33
C LEU A 64 1.96 29.36 15.47
N VAL A 65 1.63 28.06 15.57
CA VAL A 65 0.74 27.52 16.59
C VAL A 65 1.48 26.68 17.62
N LYS A 66 0.88 26.54 18.80
CA LYS A 66 1.41 25.66 19.84
C LYS A 66 1.25 24.20 19.44
N ALA A 67 2.28 23.39 19.67
CA ALA A 67 2.28 21.97 19.32
C ALA A 67 1.11 21.16 19.95
N SER A 68 0.66 21.57 21.14
CA SER A 68 -0.49 20.95 21.82
C SER A 68 -1.82 21.14 21.11
N LEU A 69 -1.94 22.16 20.23
CA LEU A 69 -3.21 22.47 19.56
C LEU A 69 -3.68 21.31 18.67
N ALA A 70 -2.76 20.63 17.98
CA ALA A 70 -3.08 19.49 17.13
C ALA A 70 -3.80 18.37 17.91
N ALA A 71 -3.27 18.01 19.08
CA ALA A 71 -3.84 16.97 19.94
C ALA A 71 -5.20 17.35 20.53
N LEU A 72 -5.46 18.66 20.74
CA LEU A 72 -6.74 19.15 21.24
C LEU A 72 -7.82 19.22 20.15
N VAL A 73 -7.44 19.53 18.91
CA VAL A 73 -8.36 19.78 17.79
C VAL A 73 -8.76 18.50 17.06
N VAL A 74 -7.89 17.50 16.98
CA VAL A 74 -8.13 16.31 16.14
C VAL A 74 -9.37 15.53 16.55
N GLN A 75 -9.65 15.36 17.84
CA GLN A 75 -10.82 14.62 18.33
C GLN A 75 -12.14 15.37 18.04
N PRO A 76 -12.27 16.68 18.33
CA PRO A 76 -13.39 17.49 17.84
C PRO A 76 -13.55 17.45 16.31
N LEU A 77 -12.46 17.49 15.55
CA LEU A 77 -12.49 17.44 14.09
C LEU A 77 -13.05 16.10 13.57
N VAL A 78 -12.60 14.97 14.13
CA VAL A 78 -13.15 13.65 13.84
C VAL A 78 -14.64 13.58 14.19
N LYS A 79 -15.05 14.15 15.34
CA LYS A 79 -16.47 14.21 15.70
C LYS A 79 -17.30 15.01 14.69
N LEU A 80 -16.77 16.13 14.17
CA LEU A 80 -17.45 16.90 13.13
C LEU A 80 -17.62 16.09 11.85
N VAL A 81 -16.58 15.36 11.42
CA VAL A 81 -16.68 14.45 10.26
C VAL A 81 -17.78 13.42 10.47
N MET A 82 -17.79 12.76 11.63
CA MET A 82 -18.73 11.67 11.92
C MET A 82 -20.16 12.14 12.22
N ALA A 83 -20.36 13.45 12.46
CA ALA A 83 -21.69 14.02 12.65
C ALA A 83 -22.49 14.10 11.33
N MET A 84 -21.84 13.97 10.16
CA MET A 84 -22.48 13.97 8.83
C MET A 84 -23.38 15.20 8.58
N ASN A 85 -23.06 16.34 9.18
CA ASN A 85 -23.74 17.61 9.00
C ASN A 85 -23.30 18.31 7.69
N GLU A 86 -24.26 18.85 6.96
CA GLU A 86 -24.06 19.51 5.66
C GLU A 86 -23.10 20.71 5.69
N LYS A 87 -23.10 21.49 6.79
CA LYS A 87 -22.39 22.78 6.82
C LYS A 87 -20.87 22.66 6.93
N TYR A 88 -20.39 21.71 7.73
CA TYR A 88 -18.99 21.69 8.18
C TYR A 88 -18.28 20.36 8.00
N SER A 89 -19.01 19.24 7.88
CA SER A 89 -18.40 17.92 7.88
C SER A 89 -17.52 17.69 6.66
N SER A 90 -17.88 18.29 5.51
CA SER A 90 -17.10 18.20 4.27
C SER A 90 -15.75 18.89 4.44
N THR A 91 -15.75 20.14 4.90
CA THR A 91 -14.53 20.89 5.20
C THR A 91 -13.71 20.22 6.31
N ALA A 92 -14.36 19.67 7.34
CA ALA A 92 -13.68 18.92 8.38
C ALA A 92 -12.98 17.67 7.80
N ALA A 93 -13.63 16.96 6.89
CA ALA A 93 -13.08 15.78 6.23
C ALA A 93 -11.90 16.15 5.31
N GLU A 94 -12.00 17.26 4.58
CA GLU A 94 -10.90 17.79 3.76
C GLU A 94 -9.70 18.19 4.62
N LEU A 95 -9.89 18.92 5.71
CA LEU A 95 -8.81 19.31 6.63
C LEU A 95 -8.19 18.09 7.33
N LEU A 96 -9.02 17.12 7.73
CA LEU A 96 -8.53 15.86 8.29
C LEU A 96 -7.73 15.06 7.24
N ALA A 97 -8.14 15.08 5.98
CA ALA A 97 -7.41 14.43 4.89
C ALA A 97 -6.07 15.12 4.61
N GLU A 98 -6.06 16.45 4.50
CA GLU A 98 -4.90 17.27 4.14
C GLU A 98 -3.78 17.14 5.19
N GLY A 99 -4.13 17.21 6.47
CA GLY A 99 -3.14 17.14 7.56
C GLY A 99 -2.75 15.72 7.97
N MET A 100 -3.25 14.67 7.30
CA MET A 100 -3.14 13.30 7.82
C MET A 100 -1.69 12.85 7.94
N GLU A 101 -0.90 13.01 6.88
CA GLU A 101 0.50 12.57 6.85
C GLU A 101 1.40 13.40 7.78
N SER A 102 1.20 14.72 7.79
CA SER A 102 2.09 15.66 8.49
C SER A 102 1.77 15.83 9.97
N THR A 103 0.48 15.77 10.34
CA THR A 103 0.00 16.25 11.64
C THR A 103 -0.85 15.21 12.36
N TRP A 104 -1.93 14.74 11.73
CA TRP A 104 -2.97 13.99 12.44
C TRP A 104 -2.57 12.56 12.75
N LYS A 105 -1.77 11.90 11.89
CA LYS A 105 -1.28 10.54 12.13
C LYS A 105 -0.52 10.40 13.45
N ALA A 106 0.24 11.42 13.86
CA ALA A 106 0.93 11.40 15.15
C ALA A 106 -0.03 11.47 16.35
N CYS A 107 -1.22 12.04 16.17
CA CYS A 107 -2.21 12.23 17.23
C CYS A 107 -3.23 11.08 17.31
N ILE A 108 -3.64 10.52 16.18
CA ILE A 108 -4.72 9.51 16.09
C ILE A 108 -4.31 8.20 15.40
N GLY A 109 -3.01 7.94 15.24
CA GLY A 109 -2.50 6.81 14.45
C GLY A 109 -3.14 5.46 14.79
N THR A 110 -3.34 5.17 16.08
CA THR A 110 -3.97 3.93 16.56
C THR A 110 -5.49 3.86 16.31
N GLU A 111 -6.14 5.00 16.08
CA GLU A 111 -7.58 5.10 15.84
C GLU A 111 -7.94 5.08 14.35
N ILE A 112 -6.96 5.25 13.45
CA ILE A 112 -7.18 5.27 12.00
C ILE A 112 -7.96 4.04 11.51
N PRO A 113 -7.61 2.79 11.89
CA PRO A 113 -8.38 1.63 11.43
C PRO A 113 -9.85 1.63 11.88
N ARG A 114 -10.11 2.13 13.11
CA ARG A 114 -11.49 2.27 13.62
C ARG A 114 -12.24 3.31 12.79
N LEU A 115 -11.63 4.46 12.54
CA LEU A 115 -12.23 5.53 11.74
C LEU A 115 -12.54 5.09 10.30
N ILE A 116 -11.63 4.31 9.67
CA ILE A 116 -11.88 3.70 8.37
C ILE A 116 -13.12 2.78 8.42
N GLY A 117 -13.21 1.94 9.46
CA GLY A 117 -14.39 1.09 9.69
C GLY A 117 -15.68 1.88 9.88
N ASP A 118 -15.63 2.95 10.67
CA ASP A 118 -16.76 3.84 10.91
C ASP A 118 -17.23 4.53 9.61
N ILE A 119 -16.30 4.97 8.75
CA ILE A 119 -16.62 5.54 7.44
C ILE A 119 -17.29 4.50 6.53
N PHE A 120 -16.79 3.26 6.48
CA PHE A 120 -17.44 2.19 5.72
C PHE A 120 -18.85 1.89 6.23
N PHE A 121 -19.05 1.90 7.55
CA PHE A 121 -20.37 1.75 8.14
C PHE A 121 -21.32 2.88 7.72
N GLN A 122 -20.87 4.14 7.73
CA GLN A 122 -21.67 5.28 7.26
C GLN A 122 -22.07 5.13 5.79
N ILE A 123 -21.13 4.71 4.93
CA ILE A 123 -21.41 4.46 3.50
C ILE A 123 -22.51 3.41 3.34
N GLU A 124 -22.46 2.32 4.10
CA GLU A 124 -23.46 1.25 4.04
C GLU A 124 -24.84 1.73 4.54
N CYS A 125 -24.88 2.47 5.65
CA CYS A 125 -26.12 2.99 6.23
C CYS A 125 -26.85 3.95 5.27
N VAL A 126 -26.13 4.89 4.65
CA VAL A 126 -26.75 5.87 3.76
C VAL A 126 -27.21 5.22 2.45
N SER A 127 -26.45 4.25 1.94
CA SER A 127 -26.82 3.49 0.72
C SER A 127 -28.12 2.71 0.91
N SER A 128 -28.32 2.14 2.10
CA SER A 128 -29.54 1.39 2.45
C SER A 128 -30.76 2.30 2.61
N GLN A 129 -30.57 3.54 3.07
CA GLN A 129 -31.66 4.51 3.22
C GLN A 129 -32.16 5.04 1.87
N SER A 130 -31.25 5.31 0.93
CA SER A 130 -31.59 5.75 -0.42
C SER A 130 -32.46 4.77 -1.21
N ALA A 131 -32.38 3.46 -0.92
CA ALA A 131 -33.21 2.44 -1.56
C ALA A 131 -34.65 2.40 -1.01
N ASN A 132 -34.85 2.87 0.21
CA ASN A 132 -36.13 2.78 0.93
C ASN A 132 -36.94 4.09 0.93
N SER A 133 -36.33 5.23 0.63
CA SER A 133 -36.97 6.55 0.61
C SER A 133 -37.02 7.15 -0.80
N ALA A 134 -37.82 6.56 -1.70
CA ALA A 134 -38.00 7.07 -3.06
C ALA A 134 -38.85 8.36 -3.17
N GLY A 135 -39.04 9.12 -2.09
CA GLY A 135 -39.97 10.26 -2.07
C GLY A 135 -39.70 11.40 -1.09
N GLU A 136 -38.67 11.35 -0.25
CA GLU A 136 -38.34 12.44 0.68
C GLU A 136 -36.85 12.78 0.61
N ASN A 137 -36.52 14.06 0.72
CA ASN A 137 -35.17 14.63 0.58
C ASN A 137 -34.11 13.74 1.24
N PRO A 138 -32.97 13.46 0.56
CA PRO A 138 -31.93 12.64 1.15
C PRO A 138 -31.46 13.28 2.47
N ALA A 139 -31.58 12.55 3.57
CA ALA A 139 -31.22 13.03 4.92
C ALA A 139 -29.71 13.32 5.08
N VAL A 140 -28.89 12.92 4.11
CA VAL A 140 -27.45 13.16 4.03
C VAL A 140 -27.11 13.65 2.62
N PRO A 141 -26.46 14.82 2.44
CA PRO A 141 -26.05 15.30 1.13
C PRO A 141 -25.07 14.36 0.44
N ALA A 142 -25.19 14.24 -0.88
CA ALA A 142 -24.22 13.51 -1.70
C ALA A 142 -22.78 14.04 -1.53
N SER A 143 -22.61 15.34 -1.21
CA SER A 143 -21.31 16.00 -1.10
C SER A 143 -20.46 15.49 0.06
N ILE A 144 -21.04 15.17 1.22
CA ILE A 144 -20.26 14.66 2.36
C ILE A 144 -19.80 13.22 2.09
N LEU A 145 -20.66 12.36 1.55
CA LEU A 145 -20.28 10.99 1.17
C LEU A 145 -19.19 10.99 0.11
N GLU A 146 -19.31 11.86 -0.90
CA GLU A 146 -18.29 12.03 -1.92
C GLU A 146 -16.95 12.43 -1.29
N THR A 147 -16.95 13.41 -0.38
CA THR A 147 -15.73 13.86 0.31
C THR A 147 -15.11 12.77 1.18
N LEU A 148 -15.93 11.99 1.89
CA LEU A 148 -15.45 10.83 2.66
C LEU A 148 -14.76 9.80 1.76
N VAL A 149 -15.40 9.44 0.63
CA VAL A 149 -14.93 8.37 -0.27
C VAL A 149 -13.75 8.82 -1.12
N VAL A 150 -13.77 10.04 -1.64
CA VAL A 150 -12.82 10.53 -2.65
C VAL A 150 -11.59 11.18 -2.00
N THR A 151 -11.74 11.77 -0.81
CA THR A 151 -10.72 12.61 -0.17
C THR A 151 -10.21 11.97 1.13
N LEU A 152 -11.10 11.81 2.13
CA LEU A 152 -10.67 11.40 3.47
C LEU A 152 -10.22 9.94 3.54
N LEU A 153 -11.02 9.00 3.01
CA LEU A 153 -10.74 7.58 3.10
C LEU A 153 -9.40 7.19 2.43
N PRO A 154 -9.06 7.69 1.22
CA PRO A 154 -7.72 7.50 0.65
C PRO A 154 -6.60 8.05 1.52
N SER A 155 -6.78 9.24 2.12
CA SER A 155 -5.76 9.84 2.99
C SER A 155 -5.51 8.99 4.24
N LEU A 156 -6.58 8.54 4.91
CA LEU A 156 -6.49 7.59 6.03
C LEU A 156 -5.81 6.28 5.63
N ALA A 157 -6.16 5.74 4.47
CA ALA A 157 -5.60 4.50 3.97
C ALA A 157 -4.10 4.61 3.65
N MET A 158 -3.63 5.74 3.13
CA MET A 158 -2.20 6.00 2.92
C MET A 158 -1.45 6.22 4.24
N ALA A 159 -2.13 6.80 5.24
CA ALA A 159 -1.56 7.03 6.56
C ALA A 159 -1.33 5.74 7.35
N ASP A 160 -2.24 4.76 7.24
CA ASP A 160 -2.10 3.42 7.81
C ASP A 160 -2.56 2.33 6.81
N ILE A 161 -1.66 1.98 5.90
CA ILE A 161 -1.91 1.00 4.83
C ILE A 161 -2.28 -0.37 5.42
N LEU A 162 -1.56 -0.83 6.44
CA LEU A 162 -1.82 -2.15 7.04
C LEU A 162 -3.16 -2.16 7.76
N GLY A 163 -3.46 -1.08 8.50
CA GLY A 163 -4.76 -0.88 9.12
C GLY A 163 -5.90 -0.93 8.11
N PHE A 164 -5.79 -0.17 7.02
CA PHE A 164 -6.76 -0.20 5.92
C PHE A 164 -6.94 -1.60 5.33
N LEU A 165 -5.85 -2.28 4.97
CA LEU A 165 -5.91 -3.64 4.40
C LEU A 165 -6.57 -4.63 5.36
N THR A 166 -6.32 -4.51 6.66
CA THR A 166 -6.95 -5.35 7.68
C THR A 166 -8.45 -5.08 7.79
N VAL A 167 -8.86 -3.81 7.70
CA VAL A 167 -10.29 -3.45 7.71
C VAL A 167 -10.99 -4.04 6.50
N ILE A 168 -10.49 -3.83 5.27
CA ILE A 168 -11.16 -4.33 4.07
C ILE A 168 -11.17 -5.87 3.98
N GLU A 169 -10.14 -6.53 4.49
CA GLU A 169 -10.08 -8.00 4.61
C GLU A 169 -11.20 -8.54 5.51
N ASN A 170 -11.48 -7.86 6.63
CA ASN A 170 -12.61 -8.21 7.50
C ASN A 170 -13.96 -7.91 6.83
N GLN A 171 -14.07 -6.77 6.13
CA GLN A 171 -15.32 -6.32 5.51
C GLN A 171 -15.82 -7.26 4.39
N ILE A 172 -14.93 -7.95 3.68
CA ILE A 172 -15.32 -8.95 2.67
C ILE A 172 -16.31 -9.99 3.23
N TRP A 173 -16.10 -10.42 4.48
CA TRP A 173 -16.90 -11.47 5.10
C TRP A 173 -18.00 -10.95 6.02
N SER A 174 -17.91 -9.69 6.47
CA SER A 174 -18.88 -9.09 7.39
C SER A 174 -19.98 -8.26 6.73
N THR A 175 -19.93 -8.05 5.41
CA THR A 175 -20.92 -7.26 4.66
C THR A 175 -21.63 -8.08 3.59
N ALA A 176 -22.75 -7.57 3.09
CA ALA A 176 -23.45 -8.18 1.98
C ALA A 176 -22.57 -8.24 0.72
N SER A 177 -22.77 -9.25 -0.12
CA SER A 177 -21.95 -9.48 -1.32
C SER A 177 -22.09 -8.37 -2.37
N ASP A 178 -23.19 -7.63 -2.37
CA ASP A 178 -23.48 -6.49 -3.22
C ASP A 178 -23.25 -5.13 -2.54
N SER A 179 -22.66 -5.12 -1.34
CA SER A 179 -22.35 -3.88 -0.60
C SER A 179 -21.42 -2.95 -1.41
N LEU A 180 -21.68 -1.64 -1.31
CA LEU A 180 -20.82 -0.61 -1.91
C LEU A 180 -19.43 -0.55 -1.27
N VAL A 181 -19.28 -1.09 -0.05
CA VAL A 181 -18.00 -1.14 0.67
C VAL A 181 -16.92 -1.82 -0.17
N HIS A 182 -17.25 -2.90 -0.90
CA HIS A 182 -16.31 -3.59 -1.79
C HIS A 182 -15.82 -2.69 -2.93
N LEU A 183 -16.74 -1.95 -3.55
CA LEU A 183 -16.44 -1.04 -4.67
C LEU A 183 -15.66 0.19 -4.23
N VAL A 184 -15.95 0.71 -3.04
CA VAL A 184 -15.21 1.81 -2.43
C VAL A 184 -13.82 1.33 -2.03
N SER A 185 -13.70 0.15 -1.42
CA SER A 185 -12.41 -0.45 -1.05
C SER A 185 -11.48 -0.61 -2.26
N LEU A 186 -11.99 -1.12 -3.38
CA LEU A 186 -11.23 -1.23 -4.63
C LEU A 186 -10.82 0.15 -5.19
N ALA A 187 -11.71 1.15 -5.14
CA ALA A 187 -11.40 2.50 -5.58
C ALA A 187 -10.35 3.19 -4.70
N THR A 188 -10.44 3.02 -3.38
CA THR A 188 -9.44 3.50 -2.41
C THR A 188 -8.10 2.79 -2.62
N LEU A 189 -8.11 1.49 -2.89
CA LEU A 189 -6.90 0.72 -3.16
C LEU A 189 -6.14 1.24 -4.39
N ILE A 190 -6.83 1.67 -5.46
CA ILE A 190 -6.20 2.36 -6.60
C ILE A 190 -5.46 3.63 -6.14
N ARG A 191 -6.04 4.42 -5.22
CA ARG A 191 -5.40 5.62 -4.68
C ARG A 191 -4.18 5.29 -3.84
N VAL A 192 -4.25 4.26 -3.00
CA VAL A 192 -3.11 3.81 -2.18
C VAL A 192 -1.96 3.29 -3.04
N VAL A 193 -2.28 2.51 -4.08
CA VAL A 193 -1.31 2.00 -5.07
C VAL A 193 -0.55 3.14 -5.73
N ARG A 194 -1.25 4.21 -6.15
CA ARG A 194 -0.62 5.37 -6.80
C ARG A 194 0.12 6.28 -5.83
N GLY A 195 -0.47 6.57 -4.67
CA GLY A 195 0.06 7.57 -3.74
C GLY A 195 1.19 7.05 -2.84
N SER A 196 1.23 5.75 -2.56
CA SER A 196 2.18 5.16 -1.61
C SER A 196 2.77 3.79 -2.03
N PRO A 197 3.21 3.62 -3.29
CA PRO A 197 3.56 2.31 -3.84
C PRO A 197 4.68 1.60 -3.06
N ARG A 198 5.72 2.33 -2.65
CA ARG A 198 6.84 1.76 -1.87
C ARG A 198 6.38 1.18 -0.55
N SER A 199 5.52 1.89 0.18
CA SER A 199 4.99 1.44 1.47
C SER A 199 4.02 0.26 1.32
N LEU A 200 3.31 0.19 0.19
CA LEU A 200 2.35 -0.88 -0.11
C LEU A 200 3.02 -2.18 -0.57
N VAL A 201 4.24 -2.12 -1.13
CA VAL A 201 4.88 -3.27 -1.80
C VAL A 201 5.07 -4.49 -0.89
N GLN A 202 5.32 -4.27 0.40
CA GLN A 202 5.43 -5.34 1.42
C GLN A 202 4.10 -6.07 1.68
N TYR A 203 2.97 -5.50 1.26
CA TYR A 203 1.63 -6.05 1.45
C TYR A 203 1.01 -6.52 0.13
N LEU A 204 1.79 -6.66 -0.95
CA LEU A 204 1.27 -7.08 -2.27
C LEU A 204 0.47 -8.37 -2.22
N ASP A 205 0.88 -9.35 -1.41
CA ASP A 205 0.12 -10.59 -1.25
C ASP A 205 -1.29 -10.35 -0.70
N LYS A 206 -1.45 -9.47 0.31
CA LYS A 206 -2.76 -9.07 0.82
C LYS A 206 -3.58 -8.32 -0.23
N VAL A 207 -2.95 -7.36 -0.92
CA VAL A 207 -3.58 -6.55 -1.98
C VAL A 207 -4.14 -7.44 -3.09
N VAL A 208 -3.31 -8.34 -3.64
CA VAL A 208 -3.72 -9.23 -4.73
C VAL A 208 -4.78 -10.21 -4.25
N LYS A 209 -4.63 -10.80 -3.06
CA LYS A 209 -5.65 -11.71 -2.49
C LYS A 209 -7.00 -11.01 -2.32
N PHE A 210 -7.04 -9.79 -1.80
CA PHE A 210 -8.26 -9.02 -1.66
C PHE A 210 -8.94 -8.80 -3.02
N ILE A 211 -8.20 -8.34 -4.02
CA ILE A 211 -8.74 -8.12 -5.38
C ILE A 211 -9.30 -9.44 -5.94
N LEU A 212 -8.55 -10.53 -5.81
CA LEU A 212 -8.96 -11.86 -6.26
C LEU A 212 -10.25 -12.34 -5.55
N GLN A 213 -10.36 -12.16 -4.23
CA GLN A 213 -11.57 -12.50 -3.47
C GLN A 213 -12.81 -11.79 -4.01
N THR A 214 -12.72 -10.50 -4.37
CA THR A 214 -13.85 -9.77 -4.98
C THR A 214 -14.26 -10.27 -6.36
N MET A 215 -13.45 -11.13 -6.98
CA MET A 215 -13.69 -11.74 -8.29
C MET A 215 -14.00 -13.25 -8.22
N ASP A 216 -14.09 -13.81 -7.01
CA ASP A 216 -14.24 -15.26 -6.79
C ASP A 216 -15.50 -15.80 -7.51
N PRO A 217 -15.37 -16.80 -8.40
CA PRO A 217 -16.53 -17.45 -9.03
C PRO A 217 -17.48 -18.10 -8.04
N GLY A 218 -17.02 -18.45 -6.82
CA GLY A 218 -17.84 -18.96 -5.73
C GLY A 218 -18.86 -17.95 -5.19
N ASN A 219 -18.62 -16.65 -5.36
CA ASN A 219 -19.56 -15.58 -4.99
C ASN A 219 -20.03 -14.81 -6.24
N SER A 220 -21.07 -15.33 -6.90
CA SER A 220 -21.57 -14.78 -8.16
C SER A 220 -22.10 -13.35 -8.03
N VAL A 221 -22.66 -12.98 -6.87
CA VAL A 221 -23.20 -11.64 -6.60
C VAL A 221 -22.07 -10.63 -6.50
N MET A 222 -21.09 -10.87 -5.62
CA MET A 222 -19.96 -9.99 -5.45
C MET A 222 -19.15 -9.88 -6.74
N ARG A 223 -18.91 -11.01 -7.42
CA ARG A 223 -18.24 -11.02 -8.72
C ARG A 223 -18.98 -10.15 -9.73
N LYS A 224 -20.31 -10.27 -9.87
CA LYS A 224 -21.08 -9.45 -10.81
C LYS A 224 -20.93 -7.95 -10.54
N THR A 225 -20.95 -7.56 -9.27
CA THR A 225 -20.84 -6.15 -8.85
C THR A 225 -19.41 -5.62 -9.00
N CYS A 226 -18.41 -6.38 -8.57
CA CYS A 226 -17.04 -5.89 -8.42
C CYS A 226 -16.11 -6.16 -9.61
N HIS A 227 -16.42 -7.13 -10.49
CA HIS A 227 -15.46 -7.66 -11.48
C HIS A 227 -14.77 -6.58 -12.31
N GLN A 228 -15.51 -5.62 -12.86
CA GLN A 228 -14.93 -4.56 -13.69
C GLN A 228 -13.96 -3.69 -12.88
N ARG A 229 -14.36 -3.29 -11.66
CA ARG A 229 -13.53 -2.43 -10.80
C ARG A 229 -12.34 -3.19 -10.23
N ALA A 230 -12.50 -4.47 -9.92
CA ALA A 230 -11.41 -5.36 -9.52
C ALA A 230 -10.38 -5.52 -10.64
N MET A 231 -10.81 -5.71 -11.88
CA MET A 231 -9.90 -5.75 -13.04
C MET A 231 -9.18 -4.41 -13.28
N THR A 232 -9.87 -3.29 -13.13
CA THR A 232 -9.21 -1.95 -13.18
C THR A 232 -8.18 -1.81 -12.07
N THR A 233 -8.50 -2.25 -10.86
CA THR A 233 -7.59 -2.20 -9.70
C THR A 233 -6.38 -3.11 -9.92
N LEU A 234 -6.58 -4.31 -10.46
CA LEU A 234 -5.49 -5.23 -10.79
C LEU A 234 -4.57 -4.68 -11.87
N ARG A 235 -5.12 -4.05 -12.92
CA ARG A 235 -4.32 -3.38 -13.95
C ARG A 235 -3.50 -2.22 -13.39
N GLU A 236 -4.07 -1.49 -12.44
CA GLU A 236 -3.33 -0.44 -11.73
C GLU A 236 -2.16 -1.01 -10.92
N VAL A 237 -2.39 -2.13 -10.21
CA VAL A 237 -1.33 -2.85 -9.50
C VAL A 237 -0.24 -3.26 -10.50
N ILE A 238 -0.58 -3.93 -11.60
CA ILE A 238 0.39 -4.36 -12.64
C ILE A 238 1.17 -3.17 -13.21
N ARG A 239 0.51 -2.03 -13.43
CA ARG A 239 1.15 -0.82 -13.95
C ARG A 239 2.22 -0.27 -13.02
N VAL A 240 1.94 -0.24 -11.72
CA VAL A 240 2.79 0.38 -10.70
C VAL A 240 3.85 -0.58 -10.16
N PHE A 241 3.58 -1.88 -10.23
CA PHE A 241 4.37 -2.90 -9.57
C PHE A 241 4.99 -3.87 -10.59
N PRO A 242 6.27 -3.70 -10.97
CA PRO A 242 6.93 -4.57 -11.96
C PRO A 242 7.03 -6.04 -11.58
N MET A 243 7.05 -6.37 -10.28
CA MET A 243 6.96 -7.76 -9.80
C MET A 243 5.55 -8.36 -9.90
N VAL A 244 4.59 -7.70 -10.54
CA VAL A 244 3.26 -8.21 -10.83
C VAL A 244 3.04 -8.20 -12.34
N THR A 245 2.64 -9.33 -12.91
CA THR A 245 2.39 -9.45 -14.35
C THR A 245 1.18 -10.33 -14.61
N MET A 246 0.47 -10.05 -15.70
CA MET A 246 -0.67 -10.86 -16.15
C MET A 246 -0.51 -11.21 -17.63
N ASN A 247 -0.81 -12.45 -17.99
CA ASN A 247 -1.02 -12.84 -19.37
C ASN A 247 -2.53 -12.96 -19.61
N GLU A 248 -3.08 -12.03 -20.40
CA GLU A 248 -4.52 -11.99 -20.70
C GLU A 248 -4.98 -13.19 -21.52
N SER A 249 -4.15 -13.66 -22.48
CA SER A 249 -4.51 -14.79 -23.35
C SER A 249 -4.62 -16.11 -22.61
N SER A 250 -3.76 -16.33 -21.61
CA SER A 250 -3.75 -17.55 -20.80
C SER A 250 -4.46 -17.39 -19.46
N THR A 251 -5.08 -16.23 -19.20
CA THR A 251 -5.74 -15.86 -17.93
C THR A 251 -4.88 -16.12 -16.68
N LYS A 252 -3.56 -15.94 -16.77
CA LYS A 252 -2.63 -16.19 -15.65
C LYS A 252 -2.17 -14.87 -15.03
N LEU A 253 -2.18 -14.80 -13.71
CA LEU A 253 -1.59 -13.72 -12.92
C LEU A 253 -0.39 -14.26 -12.16
N ALA A 254 0.72 -13.54 -12.14
CA ALA A 254 1.88 -13.85 -11.32
C ALA A 254 2.31 -12.63 -10.53
N PHE A 255 2.70 -12.85 -9.27
CA PHE A 255 3.39 -11.82 -8.49
C PHE A 255 4.48 -12.42 -7.62
N GLY A 256 5.57 -11.68 -7.48
CA GLY A 256 6.76 -12.09 -6.75
C GLY A 256 6.93 -11.36 -5.42
N ASP A 257 7.61 -11.99 -4.48
CA ASP A 257 8.06 -11.34 -3.26
C ASP A 257 9.18 -10.31 -3.57
N ALA A 258 8.82 -9.03 -3.44
CA ALA A 258 9.73 -7.89 -3.64
C ALA A 258 10.56 -7.56 -2.40
N ILE A 259 10.04 -7.94 -1.23
CA ILE A 259 10.66 -7.77 0.10
C ILE A 259 10.55 -9.13 0.79
N GLY A 260 11.33 -10.10 0.32
CA GLY A 260 11.39 -11.44 0.89
C GLY A 260 12.51 -11.58 1.90
N GLU A 261 12.39 -12.55 2.81
CA GLU A 261 13.55 -13.08 3.53
C GLU A 261 14.62 -13.51 2.51
N ILE A 262 15.88 -13.23 2.83
CA ILE A 262 17.04 -13.33 1.93
C ILE A 262 17.11 -14.68 1.18
N ASN A 263 16.51 -15.74 1.74
CA ASN A 263 16.55 -17.11 1.24
C ASN A 263 15.17 -17.74 0.95
N ASN A 264 14.08 -16.96 0.84
CA ASN A 264 12.72 -17.50 0.63
C ASN A 264 11.91 -16.68 -0.38
N ALA A 265 12.58 -16.11 -1.39
CA ALA A 265 11.85 -15.43 -2.46
C ALA A 265 11.01 -16.44 -3.23
N SER A 266 9.73 -16.11 -3.45
CA SER A 266 8.78 -16.97 -4.16
C SER A 266 7.95 -16.17 -5.16
N ILE A 267 7.49 -16.83 -6.23
CA ILE A 267 6.51 -16.28 -7.17
C ILE A 267 5.24 -17.12 -7.06
N ARG A 268 4.10 -16.45 -6.89
CA ARG A 268 2.79 -17.09 -6.81
C ARG A 268 2.07 -16.89 -8.12
N VAL A 269 1.62 -17.97 -8.75
CA VAL A 269 0.89 -17.95 -10.02
C VAL A 269 -0.56 -18.38 -9.76
N TYR A 270 -1.49 -17.58 -10.25
CA TYR A 270 -2.93 -17.77 -10.13
C TYR A 270 -3.57 -17.92 -11.51
N ASP A 271 -4.59 -18.75 -11.59
CA ASP A 271 -5.56 -18.73 -12.69
C ASP A 271 -6.65 -17.71 -12.36
N MET A 272 -6.78 -16.67 -13.18
CA MET A 272 -7.74 -15.58 -13.00
C MET A 272 -9.18 -16.01 -13.26
N GLN A 273 -9.40 -17.07 -14.03
CA GLN A 273 -10.75 -17.55 -14.33
C GLN A 273 -11.37 -18.24 -13.11
N SER A 274 -10.61 -19.14 -12.48
CA SER A 274 -11.03 -19.84 -11.26
C SER A 274 -10.66 -19.13 -9.96
N VAL A 275 -9.80 -18.11 -10.03
CA VAL A 275 -9.27 -17.39 -8.84
C VAL A 275 -8.53 -18.37 -7.90
N THR A 276 -7.85 -19.36 -8.48
CA THR A 276 -7.10 -20.37 -7.72
C THR A 276 -5.61 -20.25 -7.94
N LYS A 277 -4.84 -20.48 -6.87
CA LYS A 277 -3.38 -20.61 -6.98
C LYS A 277 -3.07 -21.91 -7.71
N ILE A 278 -2.33 -21.81 -8.82
CA ILE A 278 -1.97 -22.96 -9.65
C ILE A 278 -0.52 -23.39 -9.44
N LYS A 279 0.40 -22.44 -9.17
CA LYS A 279 1.82 -22.75 -8.96
C LYS A 279 2.46 -21.83 -7.93
N VAL A 280 3.49 -22.36 -7.28
CA VAL A 280 4.49 -21.60 -6.52
C VAL A 280 5.84 -21.86 -7.17
N LEU A 281 6.55 -20.82 -7.54
CA LEU A 281 7.87 -20.92 -8.15
C LEU A 281 8.90 -20.50 -7.11
N ASP A 282 9.90 -21.36 -6.92
CA ASP A 282 11.00 -21.09 -6.00
C ASP A 282 11.97 -20.11 -6.66
N ALA A 283 12.17 -18.99 -5.98
CA ALA A 283 13.04 -17.90 -6.36
C ALA A 283 14.20 -17.71 -5.34
N SER A 284 14.46 -18.68 -4.47
CA SER A 284 15.53 -18.59 -3.47
C SER A 284 16.93 -18.93 -4.01
N GLY A 285 17.07 -19.66 -5.12
CA GLY A 285 18.39 -20.10 -5.58
C GLY A 285 18.50 -20.45 -7.06
N PRO A 286 19.73 -20.56 -7.59
CA PRO A 286 19.98 -21.06 -8.94
C PRO A 286 19.62 -22.57 -9.05
N PRO A 287 19.20 -23.03 -10.24
CA PRO A 287 18.85 -24.42 -10.50
C PRO A 287 20.00 -25.36 -10.08
N GLY A 288 19.71 -26.32 -9.20
CA GLY A 288 20.63 -27.42 -8.92
C GLY A 288 21.74 -27.16 -7.90
N LEU A 289 21.72 -26.06 -7.16
CA LEU A 289 22.58 -25.90 -5.98
C LEU A 289 21.81 -26.40 -4.74
N PRO A 290 22.11 -27.59 -4.21
CA PRO A 290 21.56 -28.00 -2.92
C PRO A 290 21.97 -26.99 -1.86
N SER A 291 21.06 -26.65 -0.96
CA SER A 291 21.24 -25.72 0.17
C SER A 291 22.42 -26.06 1.09
N PHE A 292 23.08 -27.20 0.86
CA PHE A 292 24.25 -27.72 1.58
C PHE A 292 25.60 -27.19 1.06
N LEU A 293 25.67 -26.50 -0.09
CA LEU A 293 26.93 -25.98 -0.65
C LEU A 293 27.18 -24.48 -0.39
N LEU A 294 26.25 -23.78 0.25
CA LEU A 294 26.53 -22.48 0.87
C LEU A 294 27.35 -22.72 2.15
N GLY A 295 28.65 -22.93 1.97
CA GLY A 295 29.62 -22.80 3.05
C GLY A 295 29.64 -21.34 3.53
N GLU A 296 29.54 -21.16 4.84
CA GLU A 296 29.53 -19.90 5.61
C GLU A 296 28.53 -18.81 5.18
N PRO A 297 27.81 -18.18 6.13
CA PRO A 297 26.72 -17.25 5.86
C PRO A 297 27.15 -15.87 5.34
N GLU A 298 28.42 -15.68 4.95
CA GLU A 298 28.98 -14.35 4.64
C GLU A 298 28.59 -13.76 3.27
N MET A 299 28.03 -14.55 2.34
CA MET A 299 27.61 -14.06 1.00
C MET A 299 26.22 -14.55 0.56
N SER A 300 25.20 -14.36 1.39
CA SER A 300 23.81 -14.52 0.95
C SER A 300 23.39 -13.31 0.09
N VAL A 301 23.42 -13.45 -1.24
CA VAL A 301 22.88 -12.45 -2.17
C VAL A 301 21.35 -12.45 -2.01
N THR A 302 20.77 -11.29 -1.69
CA THR A 302 19.31 -11.12 -1.58
C THR A 302 18.62 -11.42 -2.90
N THR A 303 17.76 -12.44 -2.96
CA THR A 303 17.12 -12.89 -4.22
C THR A 303 15.75 -12.27 -4.49
N VAL A 304 15.56 -11.02 -4.06
CA VAL A 304 14.29 -10.28 -4.24
C VAL A 304 13.92 -10.11 -5.71
N ILE A 305 12.63 -10.09 -5.99
CA ILE A 305 12.11 -10.00 -7.36
C ILE A 305 11.86 -8.54 -7.70
N SER A 306 12.60 -8.04 -8.69
CA SER A 306 12.52 -6.64 -9.14
C SER A 306 11.51 -6.48 -10.28
N ALA A 307 11.39 -7.46 -11.18
CA ALA A 307 10.40 -7.44 -12.26
C ALA A 307 10.01 -8.85 -12.72
N LEU A 308 8.78 -9.00 -13.24
CA LEU A 308 8.25 -10.23 -13.84
C LEU A 308 7.74 -9.99 -15.26
N SER A 309 7.77 -11.03 -16.09
CA SER A 309 7.14 -11.00 -17.42
C SER A 309 6.75 -12.41 -17.89
N PHE A 310 5.50 -12.59 -18.31
CA PHE A 310 5.07 -13.82 -18.98
C PHE A 310 5.54 -13.84 -20.42
N SER A 311 5.86 -15.01 -20.96
CA SER A 311 5.96 -15.20 -22.40
C SER A 311 4.65 -14.87 -23.11
N PRO A 312 4.69 -14.49 -24.41
CA PRO A 312 3.48 -14.19 -25.16
C PRO A 312 2.44 -15.32 -25.15
N ASP A 313 2.88 -16.57 -25.19
CA ASP A 313 2.04 -17.77 -25.12
C ASP A 313 1.59 -18.14 -23.69
N GLY A 314 2.11 -17.48 -22.66
CA GLY A 314 1.80 -17.74 -21.26
C GLY A 314 2.33 -19.07 -20.71
N GLU A 315 3.21 -19.75 -21.46
CA GLU A 315 3.83 -21.02 -21.05
C GLU A 315 5.15 -20.83 -20.31
N GLY A 316 5.72 -19.63 -20.32
CA GLY A 316 6.94 -19.28 -19.63
C GLY A 316 6.76 -18.05 -18.75
N LEU A 317 7.52 -18.01 -17.67
CA LEU A 317 7.62 -16.83 -16.82
C LEU A 317 9.08 -16.48 -16.57
N VAL A 318 9.37 -15.18 -16.59
CA VAL A 318 10.69 -14.64 -16.33
C VAL A 318 10.66 -13.72 -15.14
N ALA A 319 11.68 -13.79 -14.31
CA ALA A 319 11.93 -12.85 -13.23
C ALA A 319 13.31 -12.21 -13.37
N PHE A 320 13.38 -10.91 -13.13
CA PHE A 320 14.64 -10.18 -12.98
C PHE A 320 14.86 -9.82 -11.51
N SER A 321 16.11 -9.94 -11.07
CA SER A 321 16.59 -9.48 -9.78
C SER A 321 17.75 -8.51 -9.98
N GLU A 322 17.56 -7.27 -9.53
CA GLU A 322 18.63 -6.26 -9.48
C GLU A 322 19.79 -6.77 -8.62
N HIS A 323 19.47 -7.29 -7.44
CA HIS A 323 20.43 -7.91 -6.55
C HIS A 323 20.87 -9.26 -7.13
N GLY A 324 22.13 -9.33 -7.55
CA GLY A 324 22.69 -10.49 -8.27
C GLY A 324 22.65 -10.36 -9.79
N LEU A 325 22.05 -9.29 -10.34
CA LEU A 325 21.93 -9.02 -11.78
C LEU A 325 21.57 -10.29 -12.56
N MET A 326 20.47 -10.93 -12.19
CA MET A 326 20.12 -12.25 -12.73
C MET A 326 18.69 -12.29 -13.26
N ILE A 327 18.56 -12.96 -14.39
CA ILE A 327 17.29 -13.31 -15.03
C ILE A 327 17.04 -14.80 -14.81
N ARG A 328 15.84 -15.13 -14.35
CA ARG A 328 15.40 -16.49 -14.04
C ARG A 328 14.20 -16.87 -14.88
N TRP A 329 14.18 -18.12 -15.32
CA TRP A 329 13.20 -18.66 -16.24
C TRP A 329 12.53 -19.90 -15.67
N TRP A 330 11.20 -19.95 -15.75
CA TRP A 330 10.40 -21.14 -15.45
C TRP A 330 9.57 -21.53 -16.65
N SER A 331 9.55 -22.83 -16.94
CA SER A 331 8.54 -23.42 -17.83
C SER A 331 7.28 -23.73 -17.02
N LEU A 332 6.18 -23.08 -17.40
CA LEU A 332 4.87 -23.26 -16.81
C LEU A 332 4.00 -24.25 -17.59
N GLY A 333 4.49 -24.93 -18.63
CA GLY A 333 3.80 -26.03 -19.31
C GLY A 333 2.46 -25.71 -20.00
N THR A 334 1.95 -26.69 -20.77
CA THR A 334 0.70 -26.59 -21.53
C THR A 334 -0.53 -26.92 -20.67
N VAL A 335 -1.64 -26.23 -20.98
CA VAL A 335 -2.86 -26.04 -20.19
C VAL A 335 -3.59 -27.33 -19.74
N TRP A 336 -3.40 -28.48 -20.39
CA TRP A 336 -4.27 -29.65 -20.16
C TRP A 336 -3.78 -30.66 -19.12
N TRP A 337 -2.48 -30.91 -18.99
CA TRP A 337 -1.96 -31.84 -17.97
C TRP A 337 -1.77 -31.19 -16.60
N GLU A 338 -1.46 -29.89 -16.56
CA GLU A 338 -1.21 -29.19 -15.29
C GLU A 338 -2.47 -28.87 -14.48
N LYS A 339 -3.64 -28.79 -15.13
CA LYS A 339 -4.92 -28.66 -14.42
C LYS A 339 -5.25 -29.90 -13.57
N LEU A 340 -4.68 -31.06 -13.90
CA LEU A 340 -4.87 -32.32 -13.18
C LEU A 340 -3.86 -32.49 -12.05
N SER A 341 -2.64 -31.95 -12.18
CA SER A 341 -1.63 -31.93 -11.12
C SER A 341 -1.66 -30.59 -10.38
N ARG A 342 -2.62 -30.41 -9.46
CA ARG A 342 -2.58 -29.32 -8.47
C ARG A 342 -1.47 -29.55 -7.46
N ASN A 343 -0.22 -29.43 -7.88
CA ASN A 343 0.94 -29.55 -7.03
C ASN A 343 1.47 -28.15 -6.69
N LEU A 344 1.31 -27.74 -5.43
CA LEU A 344 1.84 -26.48 -4.91
C LEU A 344 3.27 -26.62 -4.35
N VAL A 345 3.93 -27.76 -4.57
CA VAL A 345 5.36 -27.92 -4.29
C VAL A 345 6.14 -26.86 -5.10
N PRO A 346 7.00 -26.05 -4.46
CA PRO A 346 7.75 -25.00 -5.14
C PRO A 346 8.55 -25.53 -6.34
N VAL A 347 8.32 -24.93 -7.51
CA VAL A 347 8.98 -25.32 -8.76
C VAL A 347 10.29 -24.57 -8.90
N GLN A 348 11.39 -25.32 -9.01
CA GLN A 348 12.73 -24.75 -9.20
C GLN A 348 12.86 -24.05 -10.56
N CYS A 349 13.70 -23.03 -10.58
CA CYS A 349 14.07 -22.33 -11.81
C CYS A 349 14.63 -23.34 -12.84
N THR A 350 14.24 -23.19 -14.11
CA THR A 350 14.74 -24.05 -15.19
C THR A 350 16.06 -23.51 -15.77
N LYS A 351 16.20 -22.18 -15.88
CA LYS A 351 17.40 -21.54 -16.43
C LYS A 351 17.69 -20.21 -15.76
N VAL A 352 18.98 -19.94 -15.49
CA VAL A 352 19.47 -18.67 -14.97
C VAL A 352 20.41 -18.03 -15.99
N ILE A 353 20.28 -16.72 -16.14
CA ILE A 353 21.12 -15.90 -17.01
C ILE A 353 21.65 -14.75 -16.16
N PHE A 354 22.97 -14.60 -16.09
CA PHE A 354 23.59 -13.44 -15.46
C PHE A 354 23.67 -12.29 -16.45
N VAL A 355 23.23 -11.10 -16.01
CA VAL A 355 23.23 -9.86 -16.78
C VAL A 355 24.55 -9.15 -16.51
N PRO A 356 25.34 -8.83 -17.54
CA PRO A 356 26.57 -8.08 -17.35
C PRO A 356 26.25 -6.67 -16.83
N PRO A 357 27.08 -6.09 -15.94
CA PRO A 357 26.90 -4.73 -15.48
C PRO A 357 27.15 -3.75 -16.64
N GLY A 358 26.08 -3.31 -17.30
CA GLY A 358 26.11 -2.34 -18.40
C GLY A 358 25.65 -0.94 -17.98
N ASP A 359 25.94 0.07 -18.81
CA ASP A 359 25.42 1.42 -18.64
C ASP A 359 23.88 1.41 -18.66
N GLY A 360 23.27 1.81 -17.54
CA GLY A 360 21.83 1.68 -17.26
C GLY A 360 21.50 0.78 -16.07
N PHE A 361 22.36 -0.22 -15.80
CA PHE A 361 22.30 -1.08 -14.61
C PHE A 361 23.37 -0.71 -13.56
N SER A 362 24.34 0.14 -13.94
CA SER A 362 25.35 0.68 -13.03
C SER A 362 24.71 1.62 -11.99
N PRO A 363 24.99 1.44 -10.68
CA PRO A 363 24.48 2.30 -9.61
C PRO A 363 25.21 3.65 -9.62
N ARG A 364 24.90 4.52 -10.59
CA ARG A 364 25.15 5.97 -10.48
C ARG A 364 23.87 6.56 -9.88
N THR A 365 23.72 6.64 -8.57
CA THR A 365 24.36 7.64 -7.72
C THR A 365 24.46 7.12 -6.28
N SER A 366 25.62 7.28 -5.64
CA SER A 366 25.76 7.40 -4.18
C SER A 366 25.03 6.38 -3.28
N ARG A 367 24.76 5.16 -3.74
CA ARG A 367 24.31 4.09 -2.85
C ARG A 367 25.54 3.54 -2.17
N THR A 368 25.87 4.11 -1.01
CA THR A 368 26.70 3.43 0.01
C THR A 368 26.31 1.97 -0.01
N SER A 369 27.25 1.11 -0.38
CA SER A 369 27.12 -0.33 -0.45
C SER A 369 26.19 -0.87 0.64
N ILE A 370 24.94 -1.18 0.28
CA ILE A 370 24.03 -1.90 1.18
C ILE A 370 24.57 -3.33 1.42
N MET A 371 25.48 -3.81 0.54
CA MET A 371 26.33 -4.97 0.84
C MET A 371 27.17 -4.79 2.11
N GLY A 372 27.49 -3.55 2.52
CA GLY A 372 28.23 -3.28 3.77
C GLY A 372 27.34 -3.10 5.01
N SER A 373 26.10 -2.64 4.87
CA SER A 373 25.21 -2.43 6.04
C SER A 373 24.51 -3.71 6.48
N VAL A 374 24.36 -4.70 5.60
CA VAL A 374 23.83 -6.03 5.94
C VAL A 374 24.92 -6.93 6.53
N LEU A 375 26.19 -6.71 6.19
CA LEU A 375 27.33 -7.47 6.74
C LEU A 375 27.83 -6.98 8.11
N GLY A 376 27.38 -5.83 8.61
CA GLY A 376 28.02 -5.17 9.78
C GLY A 376 27.37 -5.36 11.15
N TYR A 377 26.22 -6.03 11.27
CA TYR A 377 25.43 -6.05 12.52
C TYR A 377 25.28 -7.42 13.19
N SER A 378 26.00 -8.45 12.73
CA SER A 378 25.86 -9.80 13.28
C SER A 378 26.62 -10.06 14.59
N THR A 379 27.25 -9.06 15.23
CA THR A 379 28.12 -9.31 16.40
C THR A 379 27.64 -8.76 17.73
N GLU A 380 26.43 -8.20 17.90
CA GLU A 380 25.94 -7.84 19.25
C GLU A 380 24.42 -7.54 19.29
N ALA A 381 23.58 -8.55 19.57
CA ALA A 381 22.16 -8.32 19.89
C ALA A 381 21.58 -9.43 20.77
N ASN A 382 21.97 -9.47 22.05
CA ASN A 382 21.36 -10.36 23.05
C ASN A 382 20.14 -9.71 23.74
N SER A 383 19.21 -9.12 22.97
CA SER A 383 17.88 -8.75 23.50
C SER A 383 16.77 -8.75 22.42
N PRO A 384 15.55 -9.23 22.73
CA PRO A 384 14.46 -9.31 21.77
C PRO A 384 13.96 -7.94 21.27
N GLU A 385 14.06 -6.89 22.09
CA GLU A 385 13.70 -5.51 21.69
C GLU A 385 14.71 -4.90 20.69
N SER A 386 16.00 -5.24 20.82
CA SER A 386 17.05 -4.80 19.89
C SER A 386 16.87 -5.43 18.51
N ALA A 387 16.53 -6.73 18.45
CA ALA A 387 16.28 -7.45 17.20
C ALA A 387 15.05 -6.92 16.44
N ALA A 388 13.94 -6.64 17.14
CA ALA A 388 12.73 -6.08 16.53
C ALA A 388 12.97 -4.68 15.94
N LYS A 389 13.75 -3.84 16.64
CA LYS A 389 14.13 -2.51 16.18
C LYS A 389 15.06 -2.58 14.96
N SER A 390 16.07 -3.47 15.00
CA SER A 390 16.99 -3.71 13.88
C SER A 390 16.28 -4.22 12.62
N TYR A 391 15.29 -5.11 12.78
CA TYR A 391 14.48 -5.60 11.66
C TYR A 391 13.62 -4.49 11.05
N SER A 392 12.98 -3.68 11.89
CA SER A 392 12.18 -2.53 11.44
C SER A 392 13.02 -1.52 10.65
N ASP A 393 14.23 -1.22 11.12
CA ASP A 393 15.12 -0.27 10.46
C ASP A 393 15.70 -0.84 9.15
N GLY A 394 16.02 -2.14 9.11
CA GLY A 394 16.43 -2.83 7.88
C GLY A 394 15.31 -2.87 6.82
N LEU A 395 14.08 -3.18 7.22
CA LEU A 395 12.92 -3.20 6.32
C LEU A 395 12.61 -1.80 5.77
N LYS A 396 12.71 -0.76 6.60
CA LYS A 396 12.59 0.63 6.12
C LYS A 396 13.63 0.93 5.04
N LEU A 397 14.89 0.57 5.26
CA LEU A 397 15.96 0.80 4.27
C LEU A 397 15.67 0.06 2.96
N LEU A 398 15.22 -1.20 3.02
CA LEU A 398 14.83 -1.97 1.84
C LEU A 398 13.71 -1.28 1.06
N ILE A 399 12.64 -0.87 1.75
CA ILE A 399 11.50 -0.15 1.14
C ILE A 399 11.95 1.16 0.48
N HIS A 400 12.83 1.92 1.12
CA HIS A 400 13.35 3.18 0.55
C HIS A 400 14.26 2.95 -0.66
N SER A 401 14.99 1.83 -0.67
CA SER A 401 15.91 1.48 -1.76
C SER A 401 15.22 0.80 -2.96
N LEU A 402 13.96 0.40 -2.81
CA LEU A 402 13.24 -0.39 -3.81
C LEU A 402 12.99 0.44 -5.09
N ASP A 403 13.46 -0.11 -6.21
CA ASP A 403 13.35 0.51 -7.52
C ASP A 403 12.18 -0.10 -8.31
N LEU A 404 11.13 0.69 -8.52
CA LEU A 404 9.92 0.31 -9.26
C LEU A 404 10.02 0.66 -10.76
N SER A 405 11.18 1.13 -11.24
CA SER A 405 11.37 1.53 -12.64
C SER A 405 11.56 0.37 -13.62
N TYR A 406 11.77 -0.84 -13.13
CA TYR A 406 12.12 -1.96 -14.00
C TYR A 406 10.98 -2.37 -14.90
N LEU A 407 11.32 -2.64 -16.14
CA LEU A 407 10.43 -3.21 -17.14
C LEU A 407 11.15 -4.37 -17.81
N LEU A 408 10.49 -5.52 -17.86
CA LEU A 408 10.99 -6.71 -18.53
C LEU A 408 10.11 -7.02 -19.74
N GLN A 409 10.67 -6.85 -20.94
CA GLN A 409 9.98 -7.03 -22.20
C GLN A 409 10.59 -8.15 -23.04
N TRP A 410 9.70 -8.82 -23.75
CA TRP A 410 10.04 -9.79 -24.78
C TRP A 410 10.30 -9.08 -26.10
N VAL A 411 11.49 -9.31 -26.68
CA VAL A 411 11.83 -8.81 -28.00
C VAL A 411 11.63 -9.94 -29.00
N GLY A 412 10.69 -9.76 -29.92
CA GLY A 412 10.47 -10.68 -31.03
C GLY A 412 11.76 -10.84 -31.86
N LYS A 413 11.96 -12.03 -32.44
CA LYS A 413 13.17 -12.39 -33.22
C LYS A 413 13.67 -11.22 -34.08
N ARG A 414 14.88 -10.69 -33.78
CA ARG A 414 15.68 -10.08 -34.84
C ARG A 414 15.89 -11.16 -35.89
N LYS A 415 15.54 -10.90 -37.15
CA LYS A 415 15.88 -11.78 -38.28
C LYS A 415 17.41 -11.82 -38.39
N LEU A 416 18.04 -12.76 -37.69
CA LEU A 416 19.37 -13.22 -38.06
C LEU A 416 19.21 -14.11 -39.30
N PRO A 417 20.04 -13.95 -40.33
CA PRO A 417 19.95 -14.75 -41.55
C PRO A 417 20.06 -16.24 -41.20
N SER A 418 19.10 -17.00 -41.71
CA SER A 418 18.88 -18.41 -41.47
C SER A 418 20.09 -19.25 -41.86
N ASN A 419 20.78 -19.83 -40.87
CA ASN A 419 21.40 -21.15 -40.97
C ASN A 419 21.82 -21.64 -39.58
N SER A 420 20.96 -22.44 -38.94
CA SER A 420 21.32 -23.62 -38.14
C SER A 420 20.06 -24.20 -37.49
N ASN A 421 19.80 -25.47 -37.78
CA ASN A 421 18.87 -26.31 -37.05
C ASN A 421 19.45 -26.61 -35.66
N SER A 422 18.76 -26.19 -34.61
CA SER A 422 18.79 -26.87 -33.30
C SER A 422 17.68 -26.32 -32.40
N ASP A 423 16.95 -27.25 -31.80
CA ASP A 423 15.89 -27.06 -30.82
C ASP A 423 16.29 -26.18 -29.61
N PHE A 424 15.29 -25.48 -29.06
CA PHE A 424 15.27 -24.82 -27.74
C PHE A 424 16.51 -23.98 -27.33
N ASN A 425 16.93 -23.04 -28.18
CA ASN A 425 17.72 -21.89 -27.75
C ASN A 425 16.84 -20.64 -27.71
N VAL A 426 16.42 -20.21 -26.51
CA VAL A 426 15.97 -18.82 -26.31
C VAL A 426 17.23 -17.96 -26.25
N PRO A 427 17.52 -17.13 -27.28
CA PRO A 427 18.71 -16.28 -27.28
C PRO A 427 18.60 -15.26 -26.14
N THR A 428 19.73 -14.87 -25.56
CA THR A 428 19.82 -13.70 -24.66
C THR A 428 19.24 -12.42 -25.28
N ASP A 429 19.10 -12.37 -26.61
CA ASP A 429 18.48 -11.29 -27.38
C ASP A 429 16.93 -11.28 -27.35
N ALA A 430 16.29 -12.28 -26.72
CA ALA A 430 14.84 -12.38 -26.64
C ALA A 430 14.22 -11.48 -25.56
N PHE A 431 15.04 -10.83 -24.73
CA PHE A 431 14.59 -10.01 -23.62
C PHE A 431 15.32 -8.68 -23.57
N VAL A 432 14.57 -7.63 -23.22
CA VAL A 432 15.14 -6.34 -22.84
C VAL A 432 14.62 -6.02 -21.45
N CYS A 433 15.56 -5.83 -20.52
CA CYS A 433 15.28 -5.18 -19.26
C CYS A 433 15.66 -3.70 -19.40
N SER A 434 14.76 -2.80 -19.03
CA SER A 434 14.97 -1.35 -19.09
C SER A 434 14.45 -0.69 -17.83
N ARG A 435 15.03 0.45 -17.45
CA ARG A 435 14.48 1.34 -16.43
C ARG A 435 13.60 2.40 -17.07
N ILE A 436 12.41 2.62 -16.52
CA ILE A 436 11.45 3.66 -16.90
C ILE A 436 11.42 4.74 -15.82
N ASP A 437 11.26 5.99 -16.22
CA ASP A 437 10.98 7.09 -15.31
C ASP A 437 9.62 6.89 -14.58
N VAL A 438 9.67 6.53 -13.29
CA VAL A 438 8.49 6.18 -12.48
C VAL A 438 7.53 7.37 -12.32
N ASP A 439 8.07 8.59 -12.28
CA ASP A 439 7.27 9.82 -12.13
C ASP A 439 6.41 10.08 -13.38
N LYS A 440 6.81 9.56 -14.56
CA LYS A 440 6.00 9.59 -15.79
C LYS A 440 4.94 8.50 -15.86
N VAL A 441 5.04 7.45 -15.04
CA VAL A 441 4.07 6.34 -14.98
C VAL A 441 2.99 6.62 -13.94
N LEU A 442 3.31 7.40 -12.89
CA LEU A 442 2.39 7.75 -11.80
C LEU A 442 1.54 9.01 -12.06
N ALA A 443 1.98 9.91 -12.95
CA ALA A 443 1.17 10.99 -13.51
C ALA A 443 0.04 10.46 -14.40
#